data_AF-A0A2G6EMU7-F1
#
_entry.id   AF-A0A2G6EMU7-F1
#
_cell.length_a   1.000
_cell.length_b   1.000
_cell.length_c   1.000
_cell.angle_alpha   90.00
_cell.angle_beta   90.00
_cell.angle_gamma   90.00
#
_symmetry.space_group_name_H-M   'P 1'
#
loop_
_entity.id
_entity.type
_entity.pdbx_description
1 polymer ?
#
loop_
_entity_poly.entity_id
_entity_poly.type
_entity_poly.pdbx_seq_one_letter_code
_entity_poly.pdbx_strand_id
1 'polypeptide(L)'
;MRGFTLIELMITVAIVGVLTAIAYPSYTNYIKNTNRKAAIAEMNQVIQQLERYFTTNNGTYTGATPDISPHIKGYTITNVIAADGLSYTVNAATKSTELHDEDCGNLSIDSFGTQIARGPQPSSCF
;
A
#
# COMPACT_ATOMS: atom_id res chain seq x y z
N MET A 1 -31.58 -42.55 -8.53
CA MET A 1 -30.93 -41.22 -8.42
C MET A 1 -30.45 -40.86 -9.81
N ARG A 2 -30.90 -39.74 -10.38
CA ARG A 2 -30.38 -39.22 -11.67
C ARG A 2 -29.06 -38.51 -11.35
N GLY A 3 -27.95 -39.09 -11.80
CA GLY A 3 -26.62 -38.51 -11.63
C GLY A 3 -26.31 -37.50 -12.74
N PHE A 4 -25.47 -36.51 -12.42
CA PHE A 4 -24.88 -35.59 -13.39
C PHE A 4 -24.13 -36.37 -14.47
N THR A 5 -24.26 -35.93 -15.72
CA THR A 5 -23.50 -36.53 -16.84
C THR A 5 -22.06 -36.03 -16.83
N LEU A 6 -21.12 -36.86 -17.32
CA LEU A 6 -19.72 -36.45 -17.47
C LEU A 6 -19.57 -35.22 -18.38
N ILE A 7 -20.45 -35.09 -19.39
CA ILE A 7 -20.42 -33.96 -20.30
C ILE A 7 -20.90 -32.65 -19.65
N GLU A 8 -21.90 -32.70 -18.77
CA GLU A 8 -22.27 -31.52 -17.96
C GLU A 8 -21.11 -31.06 -17.07
N LEU A 9 -20.38 -32.01 -16.47
CA LEU A 9 -19.24 -31.67 -15.63
C LEU A 9 -18.08 -31.05 -16.45
N MET A 10 -17.83 -31.55 -17.67
CA MET A 10 -16.80 -30.94 -18.53
C MET A 10 -17.15 -29.51 -18.95
N ILE A 11 -18.41 -29.25 -19.32
CA ILE A 11 -18.84 -27.91 -19.75
C ILE A 11 -18.80 -26.94 -18.56
N THR A 12 -19.24 -27.36 -17.37
CA THR A 12 -19.19 -26.52 -16.18
C THR A 12 -17.76 -26.15 -15.79
N VAL A 13 -16.82 -27.10 -15.81
CA VAL A 13 -15.40 -26.81 -15.53
C VAL A 13 -14.81 -25.87 -16.59
N ALA A 14 -15.16 -26.05 -17.87
CA ALA A 14 -14.70 -25.15 -18.93
C ALA A 14 -15.19 -23.70 -18.71
N ILE A 15 -16.45 -23.50 -18.33
CA ILE A 15 -17.01 -22.17 -18.04
C ILE A 15 -16.32 -21.57 -16.80
N VAL A 16 -16.16 -22.34 -15.73
CA VAL A 16 -15.48 -21.87 -14.51
C VAL A 16 -14.04 -21.47 -14.81
N GLY A 17 -13.32 -22.23 -15.64
CA GLY A 17 -11.95 -21.90 -16.06
C GLY A 17 -11.83 -20.56 -16.79
N VAL A 18 -12.79 -20.22 -17.66
CA VAL A 18 -12.81 -18.92 -18.35
C VAL A 18 -13.09 -17.78 -17.37
N LEU A 19 -14.05 -17.98 -16.44
CA LEU A 19 -14.40 -16.97 -15.44
C LEU A 19 -13.26 -16.70 -14.47
N THR A 20 -12.56 -17.74 -14.00
CA THR A 20 -11.46 -17.59 -13.04
C THR A 20 -10.26 -16.85 -13.65
N ALA A 21 -9.97 -17.07 -14.94
CA ALA A 21 -8.88 -16.39 -15.63
C ALA A 21 -9.03 -14.85 -15.63
N ILE A 22 -10.27 -14.34 -15.66
CA ILE A 22 -10.56 -12.90 -15.63
C ILE A 22 -10.73 -12.40 -14.19
N ALA A 23 -11.45 -13.16 -13.37
CA ALA A 23 -11.82 -12.73 -12.02
C ALA A 23 -10.62 -12.69 -11.07
N TYR A 24 -9.70 -13.65 -11.16
CA TYR A 24 -8.57 -13.77 -10.25
C TYR A 24 -7.62 -12.55 -10.28
N PRO A 25 -7.04 -12.14 -11.43
CA PRO A 25 -6.16 -10.97 -11.46
C PRO A 25 -6.88 -9.69 -11.01
N SER A 26 -8.14 -9.50 -11.40
CA SER A 26 -8.95 -8.36 -10.97
C SER A 26 -9.11 -8.30 -9.45
N TYR A 27 -9.36 -9.43 -8.80
CA TYR A 27 -9.49 -9.49 -7.34
C TYR A 27 -8.16 -9.16 -6.64
N THR A 28 -7.05 -9.72 -7.12
CA THR A 28 -5.73 -9.43 -6.53
C THR A 28 -5.37 -7.94 -6.64
N ASN A 29 -5.64 -7.31 -7.78
CA ASN A 29 -5.41 -5.87 -7.99
C ASN A 29 -6.30 -5.01 -7.08
N TYR A 30 -7.55 -5.42 -6.85
CA TYR A 30 -8.44 -4.74 -5.92
C TYR A 30 -7.90 -4.74 -4.48
N ILE A 31 -7.40 -5.89 -4.01
CA ILE A 31 -6.81 -5.99 -2.67
C ILE A 31 -5.51 -5.17 -2.57
N LYS A 32 -4.63 -5.22 -3.59
CA LYS A 32 -3.41 -4.39 -3.66
C LYS A 32 -3.76 -2.90 -3.53
N ASN A 33 -4.71 -2.42 -4.33
CA ASN A 33 -5.16 -1.02 -4.29
C ASN A 33 -5.76 -0.64 -2.93
N THR A 34 -6.57 -1.51 -2.33
CA THR A 34 -7.16 -1.27 -1.00
C THR A 34 -6.07 -1.13 0.08
N ASN A 35 -5.09 -2.04 0.08
CA ASN A 35 -3.97 -2.01 1.01
C ASN A 35 -3.07 -0.78 0.79
N ARG A 36 -2.82 -0.41 -0.47
CA ARG A 36 -2.06 0.80 -0.83
C ARG A 36 -2.75 2.05 -0.30
N LYS A 37 -4.06 2.19 -0.50
CA LYS A 37 -4.84 3.30 0.05
C LYS A 37 -4.78 3.36 1.57
N ALA A 38 -4.83 2.21 2.24
CA ALA A 38 -4.65 2.14 3.69
C ALA A 38 -3.24 2.61 4.10
N ALA A 39 -2.20 2.20 3.37
CA ALA A 39 -0.83 2.67 3.60
C ALA A 39 -0.71 4.19 3.42
N ILE A 40 -1.25 4.74 2.34
CA ILE A 40 -1.24 6.19 2.08
C ILE A 40 -2.03 6.96 3.15
N ALA A 41 -3.17 6.43 3.59
CA ALA A 41 -3.93 7.04 4.69
C ALA A 41 -3.09 7.10 5.98
N GLU A 42 -2.40 6.02 6.31
CA GLU A 42 -1.49 5.96 7.47
C GLU A 42 -0.30 6.93 7.31
N MET A 43 0.31 6.99 6.14
CA MET A 43 1.37 7.97 5.86
C MET A 43 0.88 9.41 6.10
N ASN A 44 -0.34 9.74 5.69
CA ASN A 44 -0.94 11.04 5.93
C ASN A 44 -1.22 11.30 7.42
N GLN A 45 -1.57 10.28 8.21
CA GLN A 45 -1.68 10.41 9.66
C GLN A 45 -0.31 10.70 10.30
N VAL A 46 0.74 10.00 9.87
CA VAL A 46 2.12 10.25 10.32
C VAL A 46 2.54 11.68 9.98
N ILE A 47 2.28 12.14 8.76
CA ILE A 47 2.54 13.52 8.32
C ILE A 47 1.85 14.52 9.25
N GLN A 48 0.56 14.35 9.52
CA GLN A 48 -0.19 15.24 10.42
C GLN A 48 0.40 15.28 11.83
N GLN A 49 0.88 14.14 12.35
CA GLN A 49 1.54 14.07 13.64
C GLN A 49 2.88 14.81 13.64
N LEU A 50 3.66 14.68 12.57
CA LEU A 50 4.93 15.40 12.39
C LEU A 50 4.70 16.91 12.32
N GLU A 51 3.73 17.38 11.54
CA GLU A 51 3.42 18.83 11.45
C GLU A 51 2.94 19.41 12.77
N ARG A 52 2.12 18.65 13.51
CA ARG A 52 1.71 19.04 14.86
C ARG A 52 2.91 19.16 15.79
N TYR A 53 3.83 18.19 15.74
CA TYR A 53 5.05 18.21 16.55
C TYR A 53 5.92 19.43 16.23
N PHE A 54 6.13 19.73 14.94
CA PHE A 54 6.91 20.89 14.51
C PHE A 54 6.37 22.20 15.11
N THR A 55 5.05 22.35 15.13
CA THR A 55 4.37 23.54 15.69
C THR A 55 4.56 23.66 17.20
N THR A 56 4.59 22.54 17.93
CA THR A 56 4.72 22.54 19.41
C THR A 56 6.16 22.51 19.89
N ASN A 57 7.11 22.16 19.02
CA ASN A 57 8.51 21.89 19.39
C ASN A 57 9.47 22.88 18.70
N ASN A 58 9.15 24.18 18.74
CA ASN A 58 10.03 25.25 18.27
C ASN A 58 10.49 25.11 16.80
N GLY A 59 9.66 24.55 15.93
CA GLY A 59 9.97 24.44 14.50
C GLY A 59 11.04 23.41 14.17
N THR A 60 11.06 22.27 14.87
CA THR A 60 11.87 21.11 14.48
C THR A 60 11.06 19.82 14.55
N TYR A 61 11.37 18.89 13.64
CA TYR A 61 10.88 17.51 13.68
C TYR A 61 11.79 16.60 14.53
N THR A 62 12.96 17.09 14.99
CA THR A 62 13.93 16.29 15.75
C THR A 62 13.29 15.70 17.02
N GLY A 63 13.37 14.39 17.18
CA GLY A 63 12.77 13.69 18.32
C GLY A 63 11.26 13.44 18.19
N ALA A 64 10.65 13.73 17.05
CA ALA A 64 9.27 13.35 16.78
C ALA A 64 9.15 11.82 16.68
N THR A 65 8.27 11.26 17.49
CA THR A 65 7.91 9.84 17.49
C THR A 65 6.42 9.71 17.13
N PRO A 66 6.07 9.85 15.84
CA PRO A 66 4.69 9.64 15.41
C PRO A 66 4.26 8.21 15.72
N ASP A 67 3.01 8.04 16.15
CA ASP A 67 2.40 6.72 16.29
C ASP A 67 2.13 6.16 14.88
N ILE A 68 2.56 4.93 14.64
CA ILE A 68 2.48 4.26 13.35
C ILE A 68 1.75 2.94 13.55
N SER A 69 0.63 2.78 12.86
CA SER A 69 -0.14 1.53 12.88
C SER A 69 0.68 0.37 12.30
N PRO A 70 0.94 -0.71 13.07
CA PRO A 70 1.73 -1.83 12.57
C PRO A 70 0.95 -2.75 11.61
N HIS A 71 -0.37 -2.56 11.48
CA HIS A 71 -1.29 -3.49 10.83
C HIS A 71 -1.72 -3.10 9.41
N ILE A 72 -0.83 -2.50 8.62
CA ILE A 72 -1.07 -2.36 7.18
C ILE A 72 -0.58 -3.63 6.47
N LYS A 73 -1.50 -4.33 5.79
CA LYS A 73 -1.16 -5.50 4.96
C LYS A 73 -0.40 -5.05 3.71
N GLY A 74 0.68 -5.75 3.37
CA GLY A 74 1.50 -5.49 2.19
C GLY A 74 2.49 -4.33 2.32
N TYR A 75 2.41 -3.51 3.37
CA TYR A 75 3.30 -2.35 3.57
C TYR A 75 3.78 -2.22 5.03
N THR A 76 5.00 -1.72 5.20
CA THR A 76 5.58 -1.26 6.47
C THR A 76 5.80 0.24 6.37
N ILE A 77 5.22 1.00 7.29
CA ILE A 77 5.37 2.46 7.33
C ILE A 77 6.55 2.81 8.24
N THR A 78 7.39 3.74 7.78
CA THR A 78 8.51 4.30 8.55
C THR A 78 8.62 5.79 8.25
N ASN A 79 9.21 6.55 9.16
CA ASN A 79 9.60 7.94 8.91
C ASN A 79 11.09 8.11 9.16
N VAL A 80 11.70 9.00 8.38
CA VAL A 80 13.09 9.43 8.56
C VAL A 80 13.08 10.95 8.68
N ILE A 81 13.70 11.46 9.73
CA ILE A 81 13.91 12.90 9.93
C ILE A 81 15.32 13.21 9.44
N ALA A 82 15.47 14.25 8.62
CA ALA A 82 16.78 14.68 8.15
C ALA A 82 17.64 15.21 9.30
N ALA A 83 18.96 15.18 9.12
CA ALA A 83 19.91 15.57 10.17
C ALA A 83 19.78 17.05 10.57
N ASP A 84 19.23 17.90 9.69
CA ASP A 84 18.90 19.30 9.99
C ASP A 84 17.68 19.44 10.91
N GLY A 85 16.88 18.39 11.08
CA GLY A 85 15.65 18.41 11.86
C GLY A 85 14.52 19.21 11.23
N LEU A 86 14.65 19.63 9.97
CA LEU A 86 13.73 20.53 9.27
C LEU A 86 12.98 19.87 8.12
N SER A 87 13.41 18.68 7.71
CA SER A 87 12.73 17.89 6.69
C SER A 87 12.53 16.46 7.15
N TYR A 88 11.55 15.80 6.56
CA TYR A 88 11.28 14.39 6.80
C TYR A 88 10.90 13.68 5.51
N THR A 89 10.95 12.36 5.58
CA THR A 89 10.40 11.47 4.56
C THR A 89 9.63 10.35 5.24
N VAL A 90 8.36 10.21 4.89
CA VAL A 90 7.54 9.07 5.30
C VAL A 90 7.55 8.05 4.17
N ASN A 91 7.89 6.81 4.49
CA ASN A 91 8.02 5.72 3.53
C ASN A 91 6.99 4.62 3.83
N ALA A 92 6.40 4.06 2.78
CA ALA A 92 5.71 2.77 2.82
C ALA A 92 6.52 1.76 2.01
N ALA A 93 7.24 0.88 2.70
CA ALA A 93 8.00 -0.19 2.08
C ALA A 93 7.12 -1.43 1.88
N THR A 94 7.16 -2.03 0.71
CA THR A 94 6.40 -3.27 0.45
C THR A 94 6.94 -4.44 1.27
N LYS A 95 6.04 -5.27 1.79
CA LYS A 95 6.37 -6.53 2.48
C LYS A 95 6.44 -7.66 1.44
N SER A 96 7.63 -8.16 1.15
CA SER A 96 7.84 -9.22 0.15
C SER A 96 7.21 -10.57 0.51
N THR A 97 6.90 -10.79 1.79
CA THR A 97 6.25 -12.01 2.29
C THR A 97 4.73 -11.95 2.25
N GLU A 98 4.14 -10.81 1.87
CA GLU A 98 2.70 -10.60 1.74
C GLU A 98 2.33 -10.30 0.28
N LEU A 99 1.09 -9.90 0.03
CA LEU A 99 0.62 -9.48 -1.30
C LEU A 99 1.46 -8.31 -1.81
N HIS A 100 2.48 -8.61 -2.61
CA HIS A 100 3.46 -7.65 -3.10
C HIS A 100 2.84 -6.78 -4.20
N ASP A 101 2.86 -5.47 -3.97
CA ASP A 101 2.40 -4.47 -4.93
C ASP A 101 3.50 -4.16 -5.95
N GLU A 102 3.68 -5.08 -6.89
CA GLU A 102 4.73 -5.02 -7.91
C GLU A 102 4.62 -3.80 -8.83
N ASP A 103 3.41 -3.24 -9.01
CA ASP A 103 3.16 -2.12 -9.92
C ASP A 103 3.67 -0.78 -9.35
N CYS A 104 3.53 -0.61 -8.04
CA CYS A 104 3.83 0.65 -7.36
C CYS A 104 5.06 0.59 -6.45
N GLY A 105 5.43 -0.58 -5.97
CA GLY A 105 6.59 -0.78 -5.13
C GLY A 105 6.55 0.11 -3.88
N ASN A 106 7.73 0.58 -3.45
CA ASN A 106 7.84 1.42 -2.28
C ASN A 106 7.33 2.83 -2.58
N LEU A 107 6.54 3.37 -1.65
CA LEU A 107 5.99 4.72 -1.70
C LEU A 107 6.72 5.64 -0.71
N SER A 108 6.79 6.92 -1.05
CA SER A 108 7.42 7.93 -0.22
C SER A 108 6.68 9.26 -0.36
N ILE A 109 6.53 9.99 0.74
CA ILE A 109 6.08 11.38 0.77
C ILE A 109 7.06 12.18 1.62
N ASP A 110 7.61 13.26 1.06
CA ASP A 110 8.51 14.16 1.78
C ASP A 110 7.76 15.33 2.44
N SER A 111 8.48 16.13 3.23
CA SER A 111 7.96 17.33 3.90
C SER A 111 7.53 18.45 2.94
N PHE A 112 7.82 18.36 1.65
CA PHE A 112 7.35 19.29 0.62
C PHE A 112 6.09 18.77 -0.10
N GLY A 113 5.60 17.60 0.28
CA GLY A 113 4.46 16.93 -0.37
C GLY A 113 4.83 16.21 -1.66
N THR A 114 6.11 16.05 -1.98
CA THR A 114 6.55 15.27 -3.14
C THR A 114 6.24 13.80 -2.91
N GLN A 115 5.44 13.23 -3.81
CA GLN A 115 5.05 11.83 -3.77
C GLN A 115 5.88 11.03 -4.77
N ILE A 116 6.49 9.94 -4.32
CA ILE A 116 7.36 9.10 -5.14
C ILE A 116 6.94 7.64 -4.98
N ALA A 117 6.68 6.97 -6.09
CA ALA A 117 6.50 5.53 -6.17
C ALA A 117 7.69 4.92 -6.93
N ARG A 118 8.23 3.80 -6.45
CA ARG A 118 9.44 3.15 -7.00
C ARG A 118 9.15 1.89 -7.82
N GLY A 119 7.89 1.65 -8.16
CA GLY A 119 7.46 0.59 -9.07
C GLY A 119 7.47 0.99 -10.55
N PRO A 120 7.20 0.05 -11.47
CA PRO A 120 7.13 0.27 -12.90
C PRO A 120 5.96 1.16 -13.37
N GLN A 121 4.92 1.38 -12.56
CA GLN A 121 3.74 2.21 -12.91
C GLN A 121 3.51 3.37 -11.93
N PRO A 122 4.49 4.27 -11.72
CA PRO A 122 4.48 5.24 -10.62
C PRO A 122 3.35 6.26 -10.68
N SER A 123 2.86 6.60 -11.88
CA SER A 123 1.82 7.63 -12.10
C SER A 123 0.42 7.21 -11.64
N SER A 124 0.20 5.93 -11.33
CA SER A 124 -1.11 5.39 -10.89
C SER A 124 -1.16 5.04 -9.40
N CYS A 125 -0.11 5.38 -8.66
CA CYS A 125 0.11 4.87 -7.31
C CYS A 125 -0.47 5.74 -6.21
N PHE A 126 -0.61 7.04 -6.44
CA PHE A 126 -1.14 8.02 -5.50
C PHE A 126 -2.45 8.63 -6.02
#